data_AF-A0A1Q7IX72-F1
#
_entry.id   AF-A0A1Q7IX72-F1
#
_cell.length_a   1.000
_cell.length_b   1.000
_cell.length_c   1.000
_cell.angle_alpha   90.00
_cell.angle_beta   90.00
_cell.angle_gamma   90.00
#
_symmetry.space_group_name_H-M   'P 1'
#
loop_
_entity.id
_entity.type
_entity.pdbx_description
1 polymer ?
#
loop_
_entity_poly.entity_id
_entity_poly.type
_entity_poly.pdbx_seq_one_letter_code
_entity_poly.pdbx_strand_id
1 'polypeptide(L)'
;MSAPAPLRLRPLEVGDLLDETFRIYRRHFLLFAGTSVILAIPSAGLQGYSFFTLFGSFLQSTTSGQNFDFNSLLPSLVVIAVGYVVSVLLSPYSYGAVIYAACESALGRPVSVWDALRGVTRRYFPILGYLLLVALMGVMFCLLPLWIWIWVGWVAVLPVMFVENIGLGAAMGRSWQLVQGRWWRTFLILLLVVLVWYFARIALEAFIALANGLIGVVVSAYIVLAITQAAAIIVAALVNPVLQIAIVLIYFDLRVRREALDLFQLAQHVSASQPA
;
A
#
# COMPACT_ATOMS: atom_id res chain seq x y z
N MET A 1 6.88 7.23 -30.39
CA MET A 1 6.21 8.36 -29.70
C MET A 1 7.06 8.72 -28.50
N SER A 2 7.47 9.99 -28.43
CA SER A 2 8.34 10.68 -27.46
C SER A 2 8.90 9.89 -26.26
N ALA A 3 10.23 9.85 -26.17
CA ALA A 3 10.94 9.41 -24.97
C ALA A 3 10.42 10.15 -23.72
N PRO A 4 10.20 9.45 -22.59
CA PRO A 4 9.62 10.05 -21.40
C PRO A 4 10.57 11.10 -20.82
N ALA A 5 10.06 12.30 -20.56
CA ALA A 5 10.81 13.30 -19.82
C ALA A 5 11.16 12.73 -18.43
N PRO A 6 12.45 12.67 -18.04
CA PRO A 6 12.82 12.27 -16.70
C PRO A 6 12.15 13.22 -15.71
N LEU A 7 11.75 12.67 -14.56
CA LEU A 7 11.17 13.39 -13.43
C LEU A 7 11.97 14.70 -13.24
N ARG A 8 11.31 15.87 -13.41
CA ARG A 8 11.95 17.14 -13.13
C ARG A 8 12.35 17.11 -11.66
N LEU A 9 13.65 17.06 -11.39
CA LEU A 9 14.26 17.07 -10.04
C LEU A 9 14.05 18.43 -9.38
N ARG A 10 12.79 18.85 -9.22
CA ARG A 10 12.36 20.03 -8.48
C ARG A 10 11.71 19.53 -7.19
N PRO A 11 11.90 20.20 -6.05
CA PRO A 11 11.13 19.91 -4.84
C PRO A 11 9.64 19.94 -5.17
N LEU A 12 8.94 18.84 -4.94
CA LEU A 12 7.52 18.70 -5.23
C LEU A 12 6.73 19.44 -4.15
N GLU A 13 5.81 20.31 -4.55
CA GLU A 13 4.78 20.79 -3.63
C GLU A 13 3.73 19.70 -3.41
N VAL A 14 2.91 19.86 -2.38
CA VAL A 14 1.93 18.82 -2.01
C VAL A 14 0.89 18.61 -3.13
N GLY A 15 0.50 19.68 -3.83
CA GLY A 15 -0.36 19.61 -5.01
C GLY A 15 0.31 18.88 -6.17
N ASP A 16 1.55 19.25 -6.50
CA ASP A 16 2.34 18.58 -7.54
C ASP A 16 2.49 17.07 -7.27
N LEU A 17 2.65 16.68 -6.00
CA LEU A 17 2.78 15.28 -5.60
C LEU A 17 1.50 14.49 -5.89
N LEU A 18 0.34 15.05 -5.56
CA LEU A 18 -0.95 14.41 -5.82
C LEU A 18 -1.21 14.34 -7.33
N ASP A 19 -1.00 15.43 -8.05
CA ASP A 19 -1.17 15.50 -9.51
C ASP A 19 -0.25 14.49 -10.21
N GLU A 20 1.01 14.39 -9.79
CA GLU A 20 1.96 13.42 -10.33
C GLU A 20 1.55 11.98 -10.00
N THR A 21 1.05 11.73 -8.78
CA THR A 21 0.53 10.42 -8.38
C THR A 21 -0.60 9.98 -9.32
N PHE A 22 -1.59 10.85 -9.54
CA PHE A 22 -2.71 10.55 -10.43
C PHE A 22 -2.27 10.42 -11.89
N ARG A 23 -1.28 11.22 -12.32
CA ARG A 23 -0.71 11.14 -13.67
C ARG A 23 -0.02 9.80 -13.92
N ILE A 24 0.81 9.34 -13.00
CA ILE A 24 1.49 8.03 -13.09
C ILE A 24 0.47 6.91 -13.06
N TYR A 25 -0.51 6.99 -12.15
CA TYR A 25 -1.57 5.99 -12.03
C TYR A 25 -2.39 5.87 -13.32
N ARG A 26 -2.85 6.99 -13.89
CA ARG A 26 -3.65 7.01 -15.12
C ARG A 26 -2.87 6.52 -16.35
N ARG A 27 -1.58 6.85 -16.44
CA ARG A 27 -0.72 6.44 -17.55
C ARG A 27 -0.52 4.92 -17.61
N HIS A 28 -0.40 4.27 -16.46
CA HIS A 28 -0.15 2.82 -16.36
C HIS A 28 -1.27 2.11 -15.60
N PHE A 29 -2.51 2.57 -15.79
CA PHE A 29 -3.67 2.08 -15.04
C PHE A 29 -3.80 0.56 -15.11
N LEU A 30 -3.72 -0.01 -16.32
CA LEU A 30 -3.84 -1.45 -16.54
C LEU A 30 -2.74 -2.26 -15.86
N LEU A 31 -1.52 -1.72 -15.75
CA LEU A 31 -0.42 -2.40 -15.05
C LEU A 31 -0.68 -2.43 -13.54
N PHE A 32 -0.97 -1.27 -12.94
CA PHE A 32 -1.15 -1.16 -11.49
C PHE A 32 -2.45 -1.84 -11.00
N ALA A 33 -3.56 -1.59 -11.69
CA ALA A 33 -4.84 -2.23 -11.39
C ALA A 33 -4.80 -3.73 -11.71
N GLY A 34 -4.28 -4.12 -12.87
CA GLY A 34 -4.25 -5.51 -13.31
C GLY A 34 -3.40 -6.38 -12.39
N THR A 35 -2.20 -5.93 -12.02
CA THR A 35 -1.35 -6.65 -11.05
C THR A 35 -2.03 -6.80 -9.70
N SER A 36 -2.64 -5.73 -9.18
CA SER A 36 -3.31 -5.75 -7.89
C SER A 36 -4.54 -6.66 -7.87
N VAL A 37 -5.35 -6.65 -8.94
CA VAL A 37 -6.54 -7.50 -9.05
C VAL A 37 -6.14 -8.97 -9.14
N ILE A 38 -5.19 -9.32 -10.01
CA ILE A 38 -4.74 -10.72 -10.18
C ILE A 38 -4.22 -11.30 -8.87
N LEU A 39 -3.46 -10.52 -8.11
CA LEU A 39 -2.92 -10.95 -6.81
C LEU A 39 -3.97 -10.98 -5.71
N ALA A 40 -5.03 -10.19 -5.80
CA ALA A 40 -6.11 -10.17 -4.82
C ALA A 40 -7.02 -11.40 -4.92
N ILE A 41 -7.26 -11.95 -6.12
CA ILE A 41 -8.23 -13.03 -6.37
C ILE A 41 -8.06 -14.25 -5.43
N PRO A 42 -6.86 -14.83 -5.24
CA PRO A 42 -6.72 -16.01 -4.40
C PRO A 42 -7.07 -15.73 -2.93
N SER A 43 -6.57 -14.61 -2.39
CA SER A 43 -6.90 -14.18 -1.03
C SER A 43 -8.38 -13.81 -0.86
N ALA A 44 -8.98 -13.26 -1.91
CA ALA A 44 -10.37 -12.86 -1.95
C ALA A 44 -11.32 -14.06 -1.91
N GLY A 45 -11.02 -15.12 -2.65
CA GLY A 45 -11.81 -16.36 -2.63
C GLY A 45 -11.85 -16.99 -1.24
N LEU A 46 -10.70 -17.09 -0.58
CA LEU A 46 -10.58 -17.67 0.77
C LEU A 46 -11.30 -16.82 1.83
N GLN A 47 -11.11 -15.49 1.78
CA GLN A 47 -11.80 -14.58 2.70
C GLN A 47 -13.30 -14.53 2.44
N GLY A 48 -13.73 -14.56 1.17
CA GLY A 48 -15.14 -14.59 0.79
C GLY A 48 -15.84 -15.85 1.31
N TYR A 49 -15.22 -17.02 1.14
CA TYR A 49 -15.74 -18.28 1.70
C TYR A 49 -15.84 -18.24 3.22
N SER A 50 -14.78 -17.78 3.89
CA SER A 50 -14.75 -17.65 5.35
C SER A 50 -15.87 -16.76 5.87
N PHE A 51 -16.04 -15.60 5.24
CA PHE A 51 -17.06 -14.63 5.61
C PHE A 51 -18.47 -15.18 5.35
N PHE A 52 -18.67 -15.87 4.23
CA PHE A 52 -19.96 -16.50 3.89
C PHE A 52 -20.39 -17.56 4.91
N THR A 53 -19.47 -18.44 5.32
CA THR A 53 -19.77 -19.49 6.32
C THR A 53 -20.06 -18.93 7.71
N LEU A 54 -19.29 -17.92 8.14
CA LEU A 54 -19.53 -17.22 9.39
C LEU A 54 -20.88 -16.50 9.39
N PHE A 55 -21.19 -15.79 8.32
CA PHE A 55 -22.45 -15.06 8.19
C PHE A 55 -23.65 -16.01 8.19
N GLY A 56 -23.57 -17.15 7.48
CA GLY A 56 -24.61 -18.17 7.51
C GLY A 56 -24.85 -18.72 8.91
N SER A 57 -23.78 -19.03 9.64
CA SER A 57 -23.84 -19.51 11.04
C SER A 57 -24.50 -18.47 11.96
N PHE A 58 -24.18 -17.18 11.76
CA PHE A 58 -24.78 -16.07 12.51
C PHE A 58 -26.26 -15.83 12.19
N LEU A 59 -26.66 -15.96 10.91
CA LEU A 59 -28.07 -15.85 10.54
C LEU A 59 -28.88 -17.03 11.09
N GLN A 60 -28.34 -18.24 11.04
CA GLN A 60 -29.05 -19.43 11.48
C GLN A 60 -29.35 -19.40 12.98
N SER A 61 -28.40 -18.99 13.81
CA SER A 61 -28.62 -18.80 15.26
C SER A 61 -29.64 -17.71 15.57
N THR A 62 -29.63 -16.60 14.82
CA THR A 62 -30.61 -15.51 14.98
C THR A 62 -32.02 -15.94 14.59
N THR A 63 -32.14 -16.74 13.52
CA THR A 63 -33.45 -17.12 12.96
C THR A 63 -34.06 -18.33 13.67
N SER A 64 -33.23 -19.27 14.13
CA SER A 64 -33.66 -20.55 14.70
C SER A 64 -33.78 -20.54 16.22
N GLY A 65 -33.38 -19.44 16.89
CA GLY A 65 -33.44 -19.29 18.35
C GLY A 65 -32.58 -20.30 19.14
N GLN A 66 -31.71 -21.06 18.46
CA GLN A 66 -30.76 -21.97 19.09
C GLN A 66 -29.55 -21.20 19.61
N ASN A 67 -28.98 -21.68 20.71
CA ASN A 67 -27.72 -21.16 21.23
C ASN A 67 -26.62 -21.30 20.17
N PHE A 68 -25.77 -20.29 20.06
CA PHE A 68 -24.58 -20.35 19.21
C PHE A 68 -23.67 -21.51 19.66
N ASP A 69 -23.56 -22.55 18.83
CA ASP A 69 -22.58 -23.60 19.05
C ASP A 69 -21.20 -23.15 18.57
N PHE A 70 -20.26 -22.96 19.50
CA PHE A 70 -18.89 -22.57 19.17
C PHE A 70 -18.15 -23.60 18.30
N ASN A 71 -18.56 -24.88 18.32
CA ASN A 71 -17.94 -25.91 17.49
C ASN A 71 -18.26 -25.73 16.00
N SER A 72 -19.38 -25.07 15.68
CA SER A 72 -19.74 -24.74 14.30
C SER A 72 -18.80 -23.70 13.68
N LEU A 73 -18.04 -22.97 14.50
CA LEU A 73 -17.09 -21.95 14.04
C LEU A 73 -15.71 -22.53 13.70
N LEU A 74 -15.37 -23.72 14.21
CA LEU A 74 -14.05 -24.32 13.99
C LEU A 74 -13.69 -24.44 12.50
N PRO A 75 -14.58 -24.95 11.61
CA PRO A 75 -14.28 -24.98 10.17
C PRO A 75 -14.02 -23.60 9.58
N SER A 76 -14.83 -22.59 9.94
CA SER A 76 -14.64 -21.21 9.47
C SER A 76 -13.35 -20.61 9.98
N LEU A 77 -12.98 -20.82 11.25
CA LEU A 77 -11.73 -20.34 11.83
C LEU A 77 -10.50 -20.95 11.14
N VAL A 78 -10.55 -22.24 10.79
CA VAL A 78 -9.48 -22.89 10.03
C VAL A 78 -9.34 -22.26 8.65
N VAL A 79 -10.44 -22.01 7.93
CA VAL A 79 -10.36 -21.38 6.60
C VAL A 79 -9.93 -19.91 6.68
N ILE A 80 -10.30 -19.19 7.74
CA ILE A 80 -9.78 -17.84 8.02
C ILE A 80 -8.28 -17.91 8.24
N ALA A 81 -7.80 -18.82 9.08
CA ALA A 81 -6.37 -18.96 9.37
C ALA A 81 -5.58 -19.28 8.09
N VAL A 82 -6.06 -20.23 7.28
CA VAL A 82 -5.46 -20.55 5.97
C VAL A 82 -5.51 -19.36 5.02
N GLY A 83 -6.67 -18.68 4.92
CA GLY A 83 -6.84 -17.48 4.10
C GLY A 83 -5.93 -16.33 4.51
N TYR A 84 -5.72 -16.16 5.81
CA TYR A 84 -4.81 -15.17 6.36
C TYR A 84 -3.35 -15.52 6.03
N VAL A 85 -2.94 -16.78 6.20
CA VAL A 85 -1.60 -17.26 5.81
C VAL A 85 -1.36 -17.02 4.31
N VAL A 86 -2.32 -17.36 3.45
CA VAL A 86 -2.23 -17.10 2.01
C VAL A 86 -2.12 -15.60 1.72
N SER A 87 -2.91 -14.77 2.42
CA SER A 87 -2.87 -13.31 2.27
C SER A 87 -1.51 -12.72 2.70
N VAL A 88 -0.94 -13.21 3.79
CA VAL A 88 0.40 -12.83 4.27
C VAL A 88 1.46 -13.23 3.25
N LEU A 89 1.37 -14.42 2.67
CA LEU A 89 2.31 -14.88 1.65
C LEU A 89 2.20 -14.09 0.33
N LEU A 90 1.01 -13.61 -0.02
CA LEU A 90 0.78 -12.78 -1.20
C LEU A 90 1.07 -11.29 -0.98
N SER A 91 1.06 -10.82 0.27
CA SER A 91 1.26 -9.40 0.60
C SER A 91 2.54 -8.79 0.01
N PRO A 92 3.72 -9.45 -0.04
CA PRO A 92 4.92 -8.85 -0.62
C PRO A 92 4.76 -8.56 -2.11
N TYR A 93 3.99 -9.39 -2.83
CA TYR A 93 3.70 -9.17 -4.24
C TYR A 93 2.77 -7.96 -4.41
N SER A 94 1.70 -7.87 -3.62
CA SER A 94 0.73 -6.77 -3.73
C SER A 94 1.33 -5.40 -3.40
N TYR A 95 2.15 -5.31 -2.33
CA TYR A 95 2.80 -4.04 -1.97
C TYR A 95 4.07 -3.79 -2.76
N GLY A 96 4.92 -4.80 -2.91
CA GLY A 96 6.23 -4.68 -3.54
C GLY A 96 6.15 -4.45 -5.04
N ALA A 97 5.23 -5.10 -5.76
CA ALA A 97 5.19 -5.01 -7.22
C ALA A 97 4.81 -3.61 -7.69
N VAL A 98 3.81 -2.99 -7.05
CA VAL A 98 3.39 -1.63 -7.37
C VAL A 98 4.47 -0.61 -6.99
N ILE A 99 5.10 -0.75 -5.82
CA ILE A 99 6.17 0.18 -5.41
C ILE A 99 7.38 0.05 -6.34
N TYR A 100 7.77 -1.17 -6.71
CA TYR A 100 8.82 -1.41 -7.70
C TYR A 100 8.47 -0.77 -9.05
N ALA A 101 7.25 -1.02 -9.54
CA ALA A 101 6.77 -0.47 -10.80
C ALA A 101 6.69 1.07 -10.77
N ALA A 102 6.29 1.66 -9.65
CA ALA A 102 6.28 3.10 -9.45
C ALA A 102 7.70 3.68 -9.41
N CYS A 103 8.66 2.99 -8.78
CA CYS A 103 10.07 3.40 -8.78
C CYS A 103 10.66 3.40 -10.20
N GLU A 104 10.46 2.32 -10.95
CA GLU A 104 10.95 2.19 -12.33
C GLU A 104 10.26 3.19 -13.27
N SER A 105 8.95 3.41 -13.10
CA SER A 105 8.20 4.42 -13.85
C SER A 105 8.68 5.84 -13.54
N ALA A 106 9.02 6.14 -12.28
CA ALA A 106 9.58 7.43 -11.87
C ALA A 106 10.98 7.66 -12.48
N LEU A 107 11.76 6.59 -12.67
CA LEU A 107 13.06 6.63 -13.35
C LEU A 107 12.97 6.66 -14.88
N GLY A 108 11.76 6.64 -15.45
CA GLY A 108 11.52 6.69 -16.90
C GLY A 108 11.80 5.37 -17.63
N ARG A 109 11.94 4.26 -16.91
CA ARG A 109 12.16 2.92 -17.50
C ARG A 109 10.82 2.28 -17.90
N PRO A 110 10.78 1.49 -18.99
CA PRO A 110 9.57 0.74 -19.34
C PRO A 110 9.32 -0.34 -18.29
N VAL A 111 8.09 -0.45 -17.81
CA VAL A 111 7.72 -1.38 -16.74
C VAL A 111 6.73 -2.42 -17.27
N SER A 112 7.02 -3.70 -17.05
CA SER A 112 6.09 -4.79 -17.28
C SER A 112 5.65 -5.45 -15.97
N VAL A 113 4.49 -6.11 -15.98
CA VAL A 113 3.98 -6.90 -14.83
C VAL A 113 4.99 -7.95 -14.39
N TRP A 114 5.65 -8.59 -15.35
CA TRP A 114 6.58 -9.67 -15.09
C TRP A 114 7.88 -9.17 -14.45
N ASP A 115 8.38 -8.02 -14.89
CA ASP A 115 9.57 -7.40 -14.29
C ASP A 115 9.29 -6.97 -12.85
N ALA A 116 8.08 -6.47 -12.58
CA ALA A 116 7.66 -6.11 -11.22
C ALA A 116 7.61 -7.33 -10.29
N LEU A 117 6.98 -8.43 -10.73
CA LEU A 117 6.93 -9.67 -9.95
C LEU A 117 8.33 -10.25 -9.74
N ARG A 118 9.16 -10.30 -10.79
CA ARG A 118 10.53 -10.83 -10.69
C ARG A 118 11.40 -9.98 -9.76
N GLY A 119 11.25 -8.66 -9.78
CA GLY A 119 11.92 -7.75 -8.85
C GLY A 119 11.59 -8.07 -7.39
N VAL A 120 10.31 -8.34 -7.09
CA VAL A 120 9.86 -8.72 -5.75
C VAL A 120 10.35 -10.11 -5.34
N THR A 121 10.28 -11.12 -6.22
CA THR A 121 10.68 -12.51 -5.87
C THR A 121 12.11 -12.58 -5.33
N ARG A 122 13.04 -11.81 -5.89
CA ARG A 122 14.45 -11.76 -5.44
C ARG A 122 14.61 -11.22 -4.01
N ARG A 123 13.64 -10.44 -3.53
CA ARG A 123 13.65 -9.80 -2.20
C ARG A 123 12.43 -10.15 -1.39
N TYR A 124 11.85 -11.32 -1.64
CA TYR A 124 10.63 -11.77 -1.02
C TYR A 124 10.73 -11.79 0.52
N PHE A 125 11.77 -12.45 1.07
CA PHE A 125 11.95 -12.58 2.52
C PHE A 125 12.18 -11.23 3.24
N PRO A 126 13.05 -10.32 2.75
CA PRO A 126 13.18 -8.99 3.33
C PRO A 126 11.88 -8.18 3.33
N ILE A 127 11.10 -8.21 2.23
CA ILE A 127 9.84 -7.46 2.13
C ILE A 127 8.81 -8.08 3.08
N LEU A 128 8.69 -9.41 3.10
CA LEU A 128 7.79 -10.12 4.01
C LEU A 128 8.14 -9.86 5.48
N GLY A 129 9.43 -9.90 5.82
CA GLY A 129 9.91 -9.57 7.16
C GLY A 129 9.58 -8.13 7.56
N TYR A 130 9.74 -7.17 6.66
CA TYR A 130 9.33 -5.78 6.88
C TYR A 130 7.83 -5.64 7.12
N LEU A 131 7.00 -6.24 6.26
CA LEU A 131 5.54 -6.16 6.37
C LEU A 131 5.05 -6.81 7.67
N LEU A 132 5.60 -7.97 8.04
CA LEU A 132 5.29 -8.63 9.31
C LEU A 132 5.75 -7.80 10.51
N LEU A 133 6.92 -7.18 10.44
CA LEU A 133 7.42 -6.31 11.50
C LEU A 133 6.49 -5.11 11.70
N VAL A 134 6.08 -4.43 10.62
CA VAL A 134 5.13 -3.31 10.68
C VAL A 134 3.76 -3.77 11.23
N ALA A 135 3.28 -4.94 10.81
CA ALA A 135 2.02 -5.51 11.30
C ALA A 135 2.08 -5.85 12.79
N LEU A 136 3.14 -6.54 13.24
CA LEU A 136 3.35 -6.88 14.65
C LEU A 136 3.49 -5.63 15.51
N MET A 137 4.19 -4.60 15.02
CA MET A 137 4.29 -3.33 15.74
C MET A 137 2.94 -2.62 15.84
N GLY A 138 2.07 -2.73 14.83
CA GLY A 138 0.70 -2.21 14.91
C GLY A 138 -0.14 -2.86 16.01
N VAL A 139 0.01 -4.17 16.20
CA VAL A 139 -0.70 -4.92 17.26
C VAL A 139 -0.09 -4.65 18.63
N MET A 140 1.24 -4.64 18.73
CA MET A 140 1.97 -4.50 20.00
C MET A 140 1.92 -3.07 20.56
N PHE A 141 2.07 -2.06 19.70
CA PHE A 141 2.11 -0.66 20.08
C PHE A 141 0.76 0.01 19.88
N CYS A 142 -0.27 -0.49 20.57
CA CYS A 142 -1.62 0.11 20.58
C CYS A 142 -1.64 1.60 21.03
N LEU A 143 -0.50 2.12 21.51
CA LEU A 143 -0.21 3.55 21.64
C LEU A 143 -0.04 4.22 20.27
N LEU A 144 -1.15 4.72 19.73
CA LEU A 144 -1.23 5.51 18.49
C LEU A 144 -0.06 6.48 18.23
N PRO A 145 0.40 7.32 19.19
CA PRO A 145 1.43 8.31 18.88
C PRO A 145 2.80 7.69 18.55
N LEU A 146 3.19 6.62 19.26
CA LEU A 146 4.48 5.97 19.04
C LEU A 146 4.48 5.20 17.72
N TRP A 147 3.38 4.56 17.38
CA TRP A 147 3.23 3.86 16.10
C TRP A 147 3.30 4.83 14.92
N ILE A 148 2.60 5.96 14.98
CA ILE A 148 2.62 6.99 13.94
C ILE A 148 4.05 7.51 13.72
N TRP A 149 4.79 7.76 14.81
CA TRP A 149 6.17 8.25 14.73
C TRP A 149 7.09 7.30 13.96
N ILE A 150 7.01 6.01 14.26
CA ILE A 150 7.80 4.96 13.59
C ILE A 150 7.35 4.78 12.14
N TRP A 151 6.04 4.75 11.89
CA TRP A 151 5.48 4.54 10.56
C TRP A 151 5.90 5.65 9.59
N VAL A 152 5.87 6.92 10.02
CA VAL A 152 6.36 8.06 9.23
C VAL A 152 7.87 7.95 8.97
N GLY A 153 8.66 7.52 9.96
CA GLY A 153 10.10 7.33 9.80
C GLY A 153 10.48 6.21 8.83
N TRP A 154 9.62 5.20 8.68
CA TRP A 154 9.84 4.03 7.81
C TRP A 154 9.04 4.06 6.51
N VAL A 155 8.40 5.19 6.18
CA VAL A 155 7.56 5.28 4.98
C VAL A 155 8.32 4.96 3.69
N ALA A 156 9.61 5.31 3.64
CA ALA A 156 10.45 5.16 2.44
C ALA A 156 11.26 3.85 2.41
N VAL A 157 11.04 2.90 3.33
CA VAL A 157 11.84 1.67 3.39
C VAL A 157 11.73 0.83 2.12
N LEU A 158 10.52 0.62 1.61
CA LEU A 158 10.28 -0.14 0.38
C LEU A 158 10.92 0.51 -0.87
N PRO A 159 10.71 1.81 -1.16
CA PRO A 159 11.37 2.44 -2.30
C PRO A 159 12.90 2.52 -2.13
N VAL A 160 13.42 2.74 -0.92
CA VAL A 160 14.87 2.70 -0.64
C VAL A 160 15.44 1.33 -0.98
N MET A 161 14.81 0.24 -0.54
CA MET A 161 15.27 -1.10 -0.88
C MET A 161 15.37 -1.28 -2.40
N PHE A 162 14.32 -0.94 -3.15
CA PHE A 162 14.30 -1.13 -4.60
C PHE A 162 15.28 -0.23 -5.35
N VAL A 163 15.36 1.05 -5.00
CA VAL A 163 16.17 2.03 -5.73
C VAL A 163 17.64 2.00 -5.33
N GLU A 164 17.95 1.90 -4.03
CA GLU A 164 19.34 1.91 -3.53
C GLU A 164 19.96 0.51 -3.50
N ASN A 165 19.19 -0.54 -3.78
CA ASN A 165 19.65 -1.94 -3.80
C ASN A 165 20.30 -2.44 -2.48
N ILE A 166 19.86 -1.90 -1.34
CA ILE A 166 20.37 -2.25 -0.02
C ILE A 166 19.41 -3.20 0.75
N GLY A 167 19.96 -3.92 1.75
CA GLY A 167 19.19 -4.82 2.60
C GLY A 167 18.25 -4.11 3.58
N LEU A 168 17.31 -4.84 4.18
CA LEU A 168 16.23 -4.31 5.03
C LEU A 168 16.74 -3.42 6.18
N GLY A 169 17.73 -3.89 6.94
CA GLY A 169 18.27 -3.12 8.07
C GLY A 169 18.86 -1.78 7.66
N ALA A 170 19.67 -1.78 6.59
CA ALA A 170 20.24 -0.55 6.04
C ALA A 170 19.16 0.37 5.45
N ALA A 171 18.13 -0.20 4.81
CA ALA A 171 17.01 0.57 4.27
C ALA A 171 16.17 1.25 5.36
N MET A 172 15.95 0.60 6.51
CA MET A 172 15.27 1.21 7.67
C MET A 172 16.07 2.38 8.23
N GLY A 173 17.38 2.21 8.42
CA GLY A 173 18.27 3.29 8.86
C GLY A 173 18.29 4.45 7.87
N ARG A 174 18.34 4.16 6.57
CA ARG A 174 18.32 5.17 5.51
C ARG A 174 16.99 5.90 5.42
N SER A 175 15.85 5.21 5.49
CA SER A 175 14.52 5.84 5.55
C SER A 175 14.41 6.79 6.74
N TRP A 176 14.89 6.34 7.91
CA TRP A 176 14.90 7.18 9.11
C TRP A 176 15.73 8.45 8.91
N GLN A 177 16.94 8.29 8.37
CA GLN A 177 17.79 9.41 8.03
C GLN A 177 17.03 10.36 7.12
N LEU A 178 16.50 9.93 5.98
CA LEU A 178 15.79 10.78 5.01
C LEU A 178 14.67 11.66 5.63
N VAL A 179 13.95 11.11 6.61
CA VAL A 179 12.85 11.79 7.33
C VAL A 179 13.36 12.67 8.48
N GLN A 180 14.51 12.33 9.09
CA GLN A 180 15.10 13.07 10.20
C GLN A 180 15.33 14.55 9.82
N GLY A 181 14.80 15.45 10.66
CA GLY A 181 14.83 16.91 10.46
C GLY A 181 13.61 17.48 9.72
N ARG A 182 12.79 16.64 9.06
CA ARG A 182 11.58 17.06 8.33
C ARG A 182 10.34 16.24 8.67
N TRP A 183 10.38 15.52 9.79
CA TRP A 183 9.34 14.58 10.23
C TRP A 183 7.92 15.16 10.18
N TRP A 184 7.71 16.37 10.70
CA TRP A 184 6.39 17.04 10.69
C TRP A 184 5.87 17.31 9.28
N ARG A 185 6.75 17.73 8.36
CA ARG A 185 6.36 17.95 6.96
C ARG A 185 6.00 16.64 6.27
N THR A 186 6.80 15.59 6.46
CA THR A 186 6.52 14.26 5.92
C THR A 186 5.22 13.70 6.48
N PHE A 187 4.98 13.85 7.78
CA PHE A 187 3.73 13.47 8.43
C PHE A 187 2.53 14.20 7.83
N LEU A 188 2.59 15.53 7.68
CA LEU A 188 1.46 16.31 7.12
C LEU A 188 1.17 15.95 5.66
N ILE A 189 2.20 15.71 4.85
CA ILE A 189 2.02 15.25 3.46
C ILE A 189 1.40 13.86 3.43
N LEU A 190 1.91 12.94 4.25
CA LEU A 190 1.35 11.59 4.35
C LEU A 190 -0.08 11.60 4.85
N LEU A 191 -0.39 12.44 5.84
CA LEU A 191 -1.73 12.62 6.36
C LEU A 191 -2.67 13.05 5.24
N LEU A 192 -2.29 14.04 4.44
CA LEU A 192 -3.09 14.49 3.31
C LEU A 192 -3.29 13.37 2.27
N VAL A 193 -2.22 12.68 1.89
CA VAL A 193 -2.28 11.58 0.90
C VAL A 193 -3.18 10.45 1.39
N VAL A 194 -3.04 10.04 2.65
CA VAL A 194 -3.87 9.00 3.28
C VAL A 194 -5.33 9.46 3.36
N LEU A 195 -5.57 10.73 3.68
CA LEU A 195 -6.90 11.30 3.74
C LEU A 195 -7.58 11.28 2.36
N VAL A 196 -6.90 11.74 1.31
CA VAL A 196 -7.40 11.71 -0.07
C VAL A 196 -7.68 10.26 -0.50
N TRP A 197 -6.74 9.35 -0.23
CA TRP A 197 -6.90 7.92 -0.51
C TRP A 197 -8.11 7.32 0.23
N TYR A 198 -8.28 7.64 1.50
CA TYR A 198 -9.36 7.13 2.35
C TYR A 198 -10.73 7.64 1.90
N PHE A 199 -10.85 8.94 1.60
CA PHE A 199 -12.10 9.51 1.07
C PHE A 199 -12.44 8.95 -0.30
N ALA A 200 -11.45 8.78 -1.20
CA ALA A 200 -11.69 8.15 -2.49
C ALA A 200 -12.20 6.71 -2.35
N ARG A 201 -11.64 5.94 -1.41
CA ARG A 201 -12.09 4.58 -1.10
C ARG A 201 -13.52 4.55 -0.57
N ILE A 202 -13.83 5.36 0.45
CA ILE A 202 -15.17 5.41 1.05
C ILE A 202 -16.20 5.85 0.03
N ALA A 203 -15.90 6.85 -0.80
CA ALA A 203 -16.84 7.31 -1.82
C ALA A 203 -17.23 6.18 -2.80
N LEU A 204 -16.25 5.36 -3.20
CA LEU A 204 -16.47 4.22 -4.08
C LEU A 204 -17.25 3.10 -3.38
N GLU A 205 -16.93 2.80 -2.12
CA GLU A 205 -17.65 1.80 -1.32
C GLU A 205 -19.08 2.25 -0.97
N ALA A 206 -19.31 3.53 -0.72
CA ALA A 206 -20.64 4.09 -0.46
C ALA A 206 -21.56 3.95 -1.68
N PHE A 207 -21.03 4.15 -2.88
CA PHE A 207 -21.78 3.93 -4.12
C PHE A 207 -22.23 2.46 -4.26
N ILE A 208 -21.34 1.52 -3.95
CA ILE A 208 -21.66 0.09 -3.93
C ILE A 208 -22.70 -0.23 -2.85
N ALA A 209 -22.56 0.34 -1.65
CA ALA A 209 -23.52 0.12 -0.56
C ALA A 209 -24.94 0.60 -0.92
N LEU A 210 -25.07 1.76 -1.59
CA LEU A 210 -26.36 2.25 -2.08
C LEU A 210 -26.98 1.30 -3.10
N ALA A 211 -26.19 0.80 -4.06
CA ALA A 211 -26.66 -0.17 -5.04
C ALA A 211 -27.13 -1.48 -4.37
N ASN A 212 -26.40 -1.95 -3.37
CA ASN A 212 -26.75 -3.15 -2.61
C ASN A 212 -28.01 -2.98 -1.77
N GLY A 213 -28.27 -1.79 -1.24
CA GLY A 213 -29.52 -1.47 -0.54
C GLY A 213 -30.75 -1.61 -1.44
N LEU A 214 -30.64 -1.26 -2.72
CA LEU A 214 -31.71 -1.42 -3.71
C LEU A 214 -31.86 -2.90 -4.15
N ILE A 215 -30.74 -3.57 -4.44
CA ILE A 215 -30.73 -4.97 -4.90
C ILE A 215 -31.22 -5.91 -3.79
N GLY A 216 -30.90 -5.63 -2.52
CA GLY A 216 -31.27 -6.45 -1.37
C GLY A 216 -32.75 -6.49 -1.05
N VAL A 217 -33.58 -5.68 -1.71
CA VAL A 217 -35.05 -5.79 -1.65
C VAL A 217 -35.55 -7.00 -2.45
N VAL A 218 -34.86 -7.35 -3.53
CA VAL A 218 -35.28 -8.39 -4.49
C VAL A 218 -34.46 -9.67 -4.34
N VAL A 219 -33.23 -9.54 -3.85
CA VAL A 219 -32.24 -10.61 -3.82
C VAL A 219 -31.97 -11.04 -2.37
N SER A 220 -31.71 -12.34 -2.17
CA SER A 220 -31.35 -12.87 -0.85
C SER A 220 -30.13 -12.15 -0.25
N ALA A 221 -30.12 -11.99 1.08
CA ALA A 221 -29.02 -11.36 1.81
C ALA A 221 -27.65 -12.03 1.52
N TYR A 222 -27.63 -13.33 1.26
CA TYR A 222 -26.43 -14.09 0.90
C TYR A 222 -25.79 -13.62 -0.41
N ILE A 223 -26.59 -13.36 -1.45
CA ILE A 223 -26.08 -12.91 -2.75
C ILE A 223 -25.64 -11.45 -2.65
N VAL A 224 -26.38 -10.61 -1.93
CA VAL A 224 -25.98 -9.20 -1.67
C VAL A 224 -24.64 -9.14 -0.97
N LEU A 225 -24.42 -10.01 0.02
CA LEU A 225 -23.16 -10.10 0.74
C LEU A 225 -22.00 -10.51 -0.17
N ALA A 226 -22.21 -11.53 -1.01
CA ALA A 226 -21.20 -12.00 -1.96
C ALA A 226 -20.80 -10.89 -2.95
N ILE A 227 -21.78 -10.14 -3.47
CA ILE A 227 -21.56 -8.99 -4.35
C ILE A 227 -20.79 -7.89 -3.60
N THR A 228 -21.17 -7.58 -2.37
CA THR A 228 -20.52 -6.54 -1.55
C THR A 228 -19.04 -6.86 -1.33
N GLN A 229 -18.72 -8.10 -0.95
CA GLN A 229 -17.34 -8.52 -0.71
C GLN A 229 -16.51 -8.50 -2.00
N ALA A 230 -17.05 -9.05 -3.08
CA ALA A 230 -16.37 -9.03 -4.38
C ALA A 230 -16.09 -7.59 -4.84
N ALA A 231 -17.07 -6.69 -4.70
CA ALA A 231 -16.92 -5.29 -5.05
C ALA A 231 -15.89 -4.58 -4.16
N ALA A 232 -15.90 -4.80 -2.84
CA ALA A 232 -14.93 -4.22 -1.92
C ALA A 232 -13.47 -4.61 -2.28
N ILE A 233 -13.25 -5.85 -2.69
CA ILE A 233 -11.94 -6.34 -3.12
C ILE A 233 -11.49 -5.63 -4.41
N ILE A 234 -12.40 -5.49 -5.38
CA ILE A 234 -12.10 -4.78 -6.63
C ILE A 234 -11.77 -3.30 -6.34
N VAL A 235 -12.55 -2.64 -5.48
CA VAL A 235 -12.28 -1.27 -5.05
C VAL A 235 -10.90 -1.17 -4.39
N ALA A 236 -10.59 -2.06 -3.44
CA ALA A 236 -9.30 -2.06 -2.78
C ALA A 236 -8.14 -2.24 -3.78
N ALA A 237 -8.26 -3.18 -4.72
CA ALA A 237 -7.25 -3.42 -5.75
C ALA A 237 -7.03 -2.21 -6.67
N LEU A 238 -8.07 -1.39 -6.92
CA LEU A 238 -7.98 -0.17 -7.71
C LEU A 238 -7.45 1.03 -6.92
N VAL A 239 -7.76 1.14 -5.63
CA VAL A 239 -7.44 2.33 -4.85
C VAL A 239 -6.09 2.22 -4.15
N ASN A 240 -5.67 1.01 -3.75
CA ASN A 240 -4.38 0.78 -3.06
C ASN A 240 -3.14 1.29 -3.82
N PRO A 241 -3.02 1.13 -5.16
CA PRO A 241 -1.83 1.58 -5.89
C PRO A 241 -1.57 3.08 -5.77
N VAL A 242 -2.62 3.90 -5.60
CA VAL A 242 -2.50 5.36 -5.49
C VAL A 242 -1.62 5.74 -4.29
N LEU A 243 -1.85 5.12 -3.13
CA LEU A 243 -1.05 5.36 -1.92
C LEU A 243 0.40 4.89 -2.11
N GLN A 244 0.60 3.75 -2.77
CA GLN A 244 1.93 3.17 -3.00
C GLN A 244 2.76 4.03 -3.95
N ILE A 245 2.16 4.59 -5.02
CA ILE A 245 2.81 5.53 -5.92
C ILE A 245 3.18 6.83 -5.17
N ALA A 246 2.26 7.36 -4.37
CA ALA A 246 2.53 8.57 -3.58
C ALA A 246 3.72 8.37 -2.63
N ILE A 247 3.83 7.22 -1.96
CA ILE A 247 4.98 6.87 -1.10
C ILE A 247 6.31 6.91 -1.88
N VAL A 248 6.33 6.41 -3.11
CA VAL A 248 7.51 6.46 -3.98
C VAL A 248 7.90 7.90 -4.32
N LEU A 249 6.93 8.75 -4.65
CA LEU A 249 7.18 10.16 -4.93
C LEU A 249 7.67 10.92 -3.70
N ILE A 250 7.12 10.63 -2.51
CA ILE A 250 7.61 11.18 -1.24
C ILE A 250 9.08 10.79 -1.03
N TYR A 251 9.46 9.54 -1.32
CA TYR A 251 10.85 9.11 -1.25
C TYR A 251 11.75 9.94 -2.19
N PHE A 252 11.37 10.11 -3.46
CA PHE A 252 12.17 10.91 -4.40
C PHE A 252 12.26 12.38 -3.98
N ASP A 253 11.19 12.98 -3.48
CA ASP A 253 11.21 14.35 -2.94
C ASP A 253 12.16 14.47 -1.74
N LEU A 254 12.06 13.56 -0.77
CA LEU A 254 12.93 13.54 0.41
C LEU A 254 14.40 13.36 0.03
N ARG A 255 14.67 12.49 -0.94
CA ARG A 255 16.01 12.21 -1.43
C ARG A 255 16.61 13.43 -2.11
N VAL A 256 15.90 14.05 -3.06
CA VAL A 256 16.36 15.27 -3.75
C VAL A 256 16.63 16.40 -2.76
N ARG A 257 15.73 16.63 -1.79
CA ARG A 257 15.90 17.68 -0.78
C ARG A 257 17.05 17.42 0.20
N ARG A 258 17.48 16.16 0.37
CA ARG A 258 18.61 15.83 1.25
C ARG A 258 19.93 15.90 0.49
N GLU A 259 19.99 15.24 -0.66
CA GLU A 259 21.20 15.21 -1.50
C GLU A 259 21.57 16.61 -2.01
N ALA A 260 20.58 17.46 -2.34
CA ALA A 260 20.85 18.85 -2.69
C ALA A 260 21.50 19.62 -1.53
N LEU A 261 20.99 19.45 -0.30
CA LEU A 261 21.55 20.10 0.89
C LEU A 261 23.00 19.66 1.13
N ASP A 262 23.28 18.37 1.01
CA ASP A 262 24.62 17.80 1.20
C ASP A 262 25.60 18.35 0.14
N LEU A 263 25.17 18.50 -1.12
CA LEU A 263 25.97 19.12 -2.18
C LEU A 263 26.26 20.60 -1.92
N PHE A 264 25.28 21.36 -1.43
CA PHE A 264 25.48 22.77 -1.08
C PHE A 264 26.51 22.93 0.04
N GLN A 265 26.45 22.07 1.07
CA GLN A 265 27.43 22.06 2.15
C GLN A 265 28.83 21.71 1.64
N LEU A 266 28.94 20.70 0.78
CA LEU A 266 30.23 20.28 0.22
C LEU A 266 30.85 21.38 -0.67
N ALA A 267 30.04 22.03 -1.51
CA ALA A 267 30.49 23.17 -2.31
C ALA A 267 30.99 24.35 -1.45
N GLN A 268 30.32 24.62 -0.33
CA GLN A 268 30.71 25.66 0.63
C GLN A 268 32.02 25.31 1.36
N HIS A 269 32.24 24.04 1.69
CA HIS A 269 33.50 23.59 2.28
C HIS A 269 34.67 23.67 1.28
N VAL A 270 34.45 23.30 0.02
CA VAL A 270 35.47 23.41 -1.03
C VAL A 270 35.84 24.89 -1.28
N SER A 271 34.86 25.77 -1.41
CA SER A 271 35.12 27.21 -1.63
C SER A 271 35.78 27.90 -0.44
N ALA A 272 35.51 27.47 0.79
CA ALA A 272 36.18 27.98 1.99
C ALA A 272 37.62 27.45 2.15
N SER A 273 37.96 26.31 1.53
CA SER A 273 39.27 25.67 1.64
C SER A 273 40.29 26.09 0.58
N GLN A 274 39.90 26.91 -0.39
CA GLN A 274 40.80 27.44 -1.43
C GLN A 274 41.51 28.69 -0.89
N PRO A 275 42.81 28.63 -0.52
CA PRO A 275 43.56 29.83 -0.16
C PRO A 275 43.82 30.65 -1.41
N ALA A 276 43.78 31.97 -1.28
CA ALA A 276 44.09 32.93 -2.34
C ALA A 276 45.52 32.78 -2.88
#